data_AF-A0A6C0KNW4-F1
#
_entry.id   AF-A0A6C0KNW4-F1
#
_cell.length_a   1.000
_cell.length_b   1.000
_cell.length_c   1.000
_cell.angle_alpha   90.00
_cell.angle_beta   90.00
_cell.angle_gamma   90.00
#
_symmetry.space_group_name_H-M   'P 1'
#
loop_
_entity.id
_entity.type
_entity.pdbx_description
1 polymer ?
#
loop_
_entity_poly.entity_id
_entity_poly.type
_entity_poly.pdbx_seq_one_letter_code
_entity_poly.pdbx_strand_id
1 'polypeptide(L)'
;MEQLLEQLYDELTEVAHSTNRIYKAAKEPENYFTHPWKLHRPLRTSLGTKRISLEELLKLWIPKWKSEGRLQANPIRVQLLKEEAELLGLPKAKELDIYELFRLMMGLFETSSSSKN
;
A
#
# COMPACT_ATOMS: atom_id res chain seq x y z
N MET A 1 8.41 33.25 -10.26
CA MET A 1 7.39 32.51 -11.04
C MET A 1 8.00 31.23 -11.63
N GLU A 2 9.24 31.30 -12.12
CA GLU A 2 10.00 30.12 -12.59
C GLU A 2 10.23 29.06 -11.50
N GLN A 3 10.63 29.43 -10.27
CA GLN A 3 10.80 28.47 -9.17
C GLN A 3 9.52 27.68 -8.81
N LEU A 4 8.35 28.30 -8.96
CA LEU A 4 7.06 27.64 -8.69
C LEU A 4 6.70 26.65 -9.81
N LEU A 5 7.05 26.99 -11.05
CA LEU A 5 6.89 26.12 -12.21
C LEU A 5 7.84 24.91 -12.14
N GLU A 6 9.07 25.11 -11.67
CA GLU A 6 10.05 24.05 -11.45
C GLU A 6 9.60 23.06 -10.38
N GLN A 7 9.12 23.56 -9.23
CA GLN A 7 8.56 22.70 -8.17
C GLN A 7 7.33 21.92 -8.64
N LEU A 8 6.42 22.56 -9.38
CA LEU A 8 5.26 21.89 -9.96
C LEU A 8 5.67 20.82 -10.98
N TYR A 9 6.73 21.06 -11.75
CA TYR A 9 7.26 20.12 -12.73
C TYR A 9 7.91 18.90 -12.05
N ASP A 10 8.68 19.12 -10.99
CA ASP A 10 9.29 18.05 -10.20
C ASP A 10 8.23 17.18 -9.51
N GLU A 11 7.20 17.79 -8.91
CA GLU A 11 6.07 17.06 -8.32
C GLU A 11 5.30 16.27 -9.39
N LEU A 12 5.04 16.85 -10.57
CA LEU A 12 4.37 16.14 -11.66
C LEU A 12 5.22 14.95 -12.16
N THR A 13 6.53 15.12 -12.19
CA THR A 13 7.50 14.12 -12.64
C THR A 13 7.62 12.99 -11.63
N GLU A 14 7.63 13.29 -10.32
CA GLU A 14 7.55 12.29 -9.26
C GLU A 14 6.24 11.52 -9.27
N VAL A 15 5.10 12.21 -9.47
CA VAL A 15 3.79 11.56 -9.60
C VAL A 15 3.78 10.66 -10.84
N ALA A 16 4.25 11.14 -11.99
CA ALA A 16 4.31 10.34 -13.22
C ALA A 16 5.24 9.12 -13.08
N HIS A 17 6.39 9.26 -12.44
CA HIS A 17 7.29 8.14 -12.15
C HIS A 17 6.71 7.15 -11.14
N SER A 18 5.97 7.64 -10.15
CA SER A 18 5.28 6.82 -9.16
C SER A 18 4.13 6.04 -9.82
N THR A 19 3.33 6.69 -10.66
CA THR A 19 2.28 6.05 -11.46
C THR A 19 2.86 5.02 -12.41
N ASN A 20 3.99 5.31 -13.08
CA ASN A 20 4.62 4.37 -14.01
C ASN A 20 5.27 3.18 -13.26
N ARG A 21 5.79 3.37 -12.05
CA ARG A 21 6.27 2.28 -11.18
C ARG A 21 5.12 1.42 -10.64
N ILE A 22 4.03 2.03 -10.17
CA ILE A 22 2.81 1.33 -9.76
C ILE A 22 2.23 0.56 -10.94
N TYR A 23 2.20 1.15 -12.13
CA TYR A 23 1.72 0.51 -13.36
C TYR A 23 2.63 -0.66 -13.78
N LYS A 24 3.95 -0.52 -13.65
CA LYS A 24 4.90 -1.62 -13.91
C LYS A 24 4.81 -2.74 -12.86
N ALA A 25 4.57 -2.41 -11.59
CA ALA A 25 4.29 -3.40 -10.54
C ALA A 25 2.93 -4.09 -10.75
N ALA A 26 1.92 -3.36 -11.23
CA ALA A 26 0.62 -3.90 -11.63
C ALA A 26 0.66 -4.73 -12.92
N LYS A 27 1.79 -4.71 -13.66
CA LYS A 27 2.07 -5.57 -14.82
C LYS A 27 2.72 -6.91 -14.44
N GLU A 28 2.99 -7.17 -13.17
CA GLU A 28 3.13 -8.55 -12.71
C GLU A 28 1.81 -9.31 -13.02
N PRO A 29 1.85 -10.63 -13.32
CA PRO A 29 0.71 -11.39 -13.82
C PRO A 29 -0.55 -11.34 -12.92
N GLU A 30 -0.43 -10.83 -11.70
CA GLU A 30 -1.48 -10.70 -10.71
C GLU A 30 -1.69 -9.20 -10.39
N ASN A 31 -2.74 -8.60 -10.97
CA ASN A 31 -3.11 -7.22 -10.68
C ASN A 31 -3.73 -7.12 -9.27
N TYR A 32 -2.87 -7.01 -8.25
CA TYR A 32 -3.26 -6.84 -6.85
C TYR A 32 -3.92 -5.48 -6.56
N PHE A 33 -3.74 -4.49 -7.44
CA PHE A 33 -4.19 -3.13 -7.20
C PHE A 33 -5.70 -2.98 -7.36
N THR A 34 -6.25 -3.37 -8.51
CA THR A 34 -7.68 -3.17 -8.82
C THR A 34 -8.52 -4.43 -8.70
N HIS A 35 -7.91 -5.62 -8.76
CA HIS A 35 -8.66 -6.88 -8.66
C HIS A 35 -8.75 -7.33 -7.20
N PRO A 36 -9.90 -7.81 -6.70
CA PRO A 36 -9.99 -8.34 -5.34
C PRO A 36 -9.29 -9.70 -5.20
N TRP A 37 -8.33 -9.80 -4.28
CA TRP A 37 -7.57 -11.02 -3.99
C TRP A 37 -7.90 -11.59 -2.63
N LYS A 38 -7.69 -12.89 -2.48
CA LYS A 38 -7.99 -13.61 -1.24
C LYS A 38 -6.94 -13.27 -0.19
N LEU A 39 -7.38 -12.74 0.95
CA LEU A 39 -6.48 -12.38 2.06
C LEU A 39 -6.02 -13.61 2.83
N HIS A 40 -4.87 -13.55 3.50
CA HIS A 40 -4.49 -14.54 4.51
C HIS A 40 -5.50 -14.62 5.67
N ARG A 41 -5.62 -15.80 6.27
CA ARG A 41 -6.66 -16.10 7.29
C ARG A 41 -6.72 -15.11 8.46
N PRO A 42 -5.60 -14.61 9.04
CA PRO A 42 -5.66 -13.64 10.12
C PRO A 42 -6.32 -12.30 9.72
N LEU A 43 -6.03 -11.83 8.50
CA LEU A 43 -6.59 -10.58 7.96
C LEU A 43 -8.08 -10.67 7.66
N ARG A 44 -8.58 -11.86 7.28
CA ARG A 44 -10.02 -12.07 7.05
C ARG A 44 -10.86 -11.82 8.30
N THR A 45 -10.35 -12.25 9.45
CA THR A 45 -11.03 -12.05 10.73
C THR A 45 -11.00 -10.58 11.14
N SER A 46 -9.86 -9.91 10.93
CA SER A 46 -9.70 -8.48 11.27
C SER A 46 -10.54 -7.56 10.38
N LEU A 47 -10.57 -7.80 9.07
CA LEU A 47 -11.27 -6.94 8.10
C LEU A 47 -12.71 -7.38 7.81
N GLY A 48 -13.14 -8.53 8.30
CA GLY A 48 -14.48 -9.09 8.05
C GLY A 48 -14.75 -9.49 6.59
N THR A 49 -13.74 -9.46 5.72
CA THR A 49 -13.85 -9.83 4.30
C THR A 49 -12.87 -10.94 3.91
N LYS A 50 -13.27 -11.80 2.97
CA LYS A 50 -12.43 -12.87 2.42
C LYS A 50 -11.54 -12.37 1.28
N ARG A 51 -12.00 -11.36 0.54
CA ARG A 51 -11.34 -10.82 -0.65
C ARG A 51 -11.41 -9.30 -0.63
N ILE A 52 -10.31 -8.65 -1.00
CA ILE A 52 -10.22 -7.20 -1.13
C ILE A 52 -9.13 -6.87 -2.14
N SER A 53 -9.24 -5.76 -2.86
CA SER A 53 -8.15 -5.21 -3.66
C SER A 53 -7.23 -4.36 -2.80
N LEU A 54 -5.99 -4.14 -3.24
CA LEU A 54 -5.08 -3.24 -2.54
C LEU A 54 -5.60 -1.80 -2.53
N GLU A 55 -6.27 -1.37 -3.60
CA GLU A 55 -6.93 -0.06 -3.67
C GLU A 55 -8.02 0.08 -2.59
N GLU A 56 -8.90 -0.90 -2.44
CA GLU A 56 -9.94 -0.89 -1.40
C GLU A 56 -9.34 -0.91 0.01
N LEU A 57 -8.27 -1.68 0.23
CA LEU A 57 -7.57 -1.72 1.52
C LEU A 57 -6.98 -0.34 1.88
N LEU A 58 -6.37 0.34 0.91
CA LEU A 58 -5.85 1.70 1.09
C LEU A 58 -6.97 2.71 1.32
N LYS A 59 -8.11 2.59 0.61
CA LYS A 59 -9.29 3.43 0.84
C LYS A 59 -9.85 3.28 2.26
N LEU A 60 -9.67 2.12 2.91
CA LEU A 60 -10.02 1.93 4.32
C LEU A 60 -9.01 2.56 5.27
N TRP A 61 -7.71 2.37 5.02
CA TRP A 61 -6.66 2.73 5.97
C TRP A 61 -6.23 4.20 5.88
N ILE A 62 -6.11 4.77 4.68
CA ILE A 62 -5.63 6.15 4.48
C ILE A 62 -6.50 7.18 5.22
N PRO A 63 -7.84 7.16 5.15
CA PRO A 63 -8.66 8.13 5.87
C PRO A 63 -8.43 8.09 7.37
N LYS A 64 -8.32 6.88 7.96
CA LYS A 64 -8.02 6.67 9.37
C LYS A 64 -6.65 7.26 9.74
N TRP A 65 -5.62 6.95 8.96
CA TRP A 65 -4.27 7.47 9.18
C TRP A 65 -4.21 8.99 9.09
N LYS A 66 -4.94 9.58 8.15
CA LYS A 66 -5.06 11.03 7.99
C LYS A 66 -5.76 11.67 9.19
N SER A 67 -6.88 11.11 9.65
CA SER A 67 -7.60 11.64 10.82
C SER A 67 -6.79 11.54 12.11
N GLU A 68 -5.92 10.54 12.21
CA GLU A 68 -5.05 10.31 13.37
C GLU A 68 -3.70 11.05 13.26
N GLY A 69 -3.46 11.80 12.18
CA GLY A 69 -2.20 12.53 11.98
C GLY A 69 -0.98 11.63 11.76
N ARG A 70 -1.18 10.37 11.34
CA ARG A 70 -0.12 9.36 11.16
C ARG A 70 0.55 9.39 9.79
N LEU A 71 0.07 10.25 8.90
CA LEU A 71 0.65 10.48 7.57
C LEU A 71 1.52 11.74 7.60
N GLN A 72 2.79 11.57 7.24
CA GLN A 72 3.70 12.68 6.98
C GLN A 72 3.83 12.89 5.48
N ALA A 73 3.87 14.14 5.04
CA ALA A 73 4.09 14.50 3.63
C ALA A 73 5.58 14.67 3.34
N ASN A 74 6.00 14.30 2.12
CA ASN A 74 7.35 14.50 1.55
C ASN A 74 8.55 14.08 2.42
N PRO A 75 8.98 12.81 2.35
CA PRO A 75 8.36 11.70 1.63
C PRO A 75 7.08 11.22 2.32
N ILE A 76 6.16 10.61 1.57
CA ILE A 76 4.96 10.02 2.18
C ILE A 76 5.38 8.89 3.11
N ARG A 77 5.21 9.10 4.41
CA ARG A 77 5.48 8.10 5.46
C ARG A 77 4.24 7.88 6.30
N VAL A 78 4.07 6.63 6.74
CA VAL A 78 2.99 6.24 7.65
C VAL A 78 3.57 5.65 8.92
N GLN A 79 3.06 6.10 10.06
CA GLN A 79 3.30 5.44 11.33
C GLN A 79 2.31 4.30 11.51
N LEU A 80 2.79 3.05 11.45
CA LEU A 80 1.97 1.88 11.73
C LEU A 80 1.86 1.64 13.23
N LEU A 81 0.64 1.39 13.70
CA LEU A 81 0.41 0.93 15.07
C LEU A 81 0.76 -0.56 15.20
N LYS A 82 0.86 -1.06 16.44
CA LYS A 82 1.27 -2.44 16.72
C LYS A 82 0.43 -3.47 15.95
N GLU A 83 -0.89 -3.31 15.95
CA GLU A 83 -1.82 -4.22 15.28
C GLU A 83 -1.61 -4.24 13.76
N GLU A 84 -1.49 -3.06 13.13
CA GLU A 84 -1.24 -2.95 11.68
C GLU A 84 0.15 -3.49 11.30
N ALA A 85 1.15 -3.24 12.14
CA ALA A 85 2.49 -3.77 11.98
C ALA A 85 2.51 -5.30 12.06
N GLU A 86 1.82 -5.89 13.05
CA GLU A 86 1.69 -7.34 13.20
C GLU A 86 0.97 -7.98 12.00
N LEU A 87 -0.08 -7.34 11.48
CA LEU A 87 -0.77 -7.78 10.26
C LEU A 87 0.16 -7.79 9.04
N LEU A 88 1.12 -6.86 8.98
CA LEU A 88 2.15 -6.76 7.94
C LEU A 88 3.41 -7.59 8.23
N GLY A 89 3.40 -8.42 9.29
CA GLY A 89 4.52 -9.28 9.66
C GLY A 89 5.70 -8.56 10.33
N LEU A 90 5.48 -7.34 10.83
CA LEU A 90 6.47 -6.55 11.55
C LEU A 90 6.33 -6.75 13.07
N PRO A 91 7.45 -6.85 13.82
CA PRO A 91 7.43 -7.20 15.24
C PRO A 91 6.99 -6.06 16.16
N LYS A 92 6.96 -4.82 15.67
CA LYS A 92 6.58 -3.63 16.45
C LYS A 92 6.09 -2.51 15.53
N ALA A 93 5.41 -1.53 16.13
CA ALA A 93 5.08 -0.26 15.50
C ALA A 93 6.33 0.31 14.81
N LYS A 94 6.18 0.68 13.53
CA LYS A 94 7.27 1.13 12.68
C LYS A 94 6.75 2.22 11.75
N GLU A 95 7.57 3.24 11.55
CA GLU A 95 7.37 4.20 10.47
C GLU A 95 7.87 3.59 9.16
N LEU A 96 7.02 3.57 8.15
CA LEU A 96 7.36 3.08 6.82
C LEU A 96 7.22 4.19 5.80
N ASP A 97 8.11 4.22 4.82
CA ASP A 97 7.82 4.93 3.59
C ASP A 97 6.72 4.21 2.80
N ILE A 98 6.06 4.97 1.93
CA ILE A 98 4.93 4.45 1.16
C ILE A 98 5.30 3.25 0.28
N TYR A 99 6.54 3.16 -0.22
CA TYR A 99 6.97 2.04 -1.05
C TYR A 99 7.21 0.76 -0.23
N GLU A 100 7.88 0.88 0.92
CA GLU A 100 8.00 -0.22 1.89
C GLU A 100 6.62 -0.75 2.29
N LEU A 101 5.69 0.16 2.58
CA LEU A 101 4.30 -0.19 2.91
C LEU A 101 3.65 -0.98 1.76
N PHE A 102 3.68 -0.46 0.53
CA PHE A 102 3.08 -1.12 -0.63
C PHE A 102 3.65 -2.54 -0.82
N ARG A 103 4.96 -2.70 -0.68
CA ARG A 103 5.63 -4.00 -0.81
C ARG A 103 5.15 -5.00 0.24
N LEU A 104 5.01 -4.58 1.49
CA LEU A 104 4.51 -5.44 2.57
C LEU A 104 3.02 -5.77 2.38
N MET A 105 2.22 -4.81 1.90
CA MET A 105 0.79 -5.02 1.68
C MET A 105 0.51 -6.03 0.57
N MET A 106 1.37 -6.16 -0.44
CA MET A 106 1.25 -7.24 -1.44
C MET A 106 1.38 -8.63 -0.80
N GLY A 107 2.17 -8.78 0.26
CA GLY A 107 2.31 -10.02 1.02
C GLY A 107 1.08 -10.42 1.85
N LEU A 108 0.02 -9.60 1.86
CA LEU A 108 -1.22 -9.90 2.57
C LEU A 108 -2.16 -10.83 1.79
N PHE A 109 -1.93 -10.97 0.49
CA PHE A 109 -2.75 -11.76 -0.40
C PHE A 109 -2.17 -13.16 -0.57
N GLU A 110 -3.05 -14.16 -0.61
CA GLU A 110 -2.67 -15.51 -0.99
C GLU A 110 -2.26 -15.50 -2.47
N THR A 111 -1.01 -15.83 -2.76
CA THR A 111 -0.55 -16.03 -4.14
C THR A 111 -1.35 -17.17 -4.77
N SER A 112 -1.74 -17.01 -6.03
CA SER A 112 -2.46 -18.06 -6.75
C SER A 112 -1.51 -19.16 -7.24
N SER A 113 -0.69 -19.71 -6.34
CA SER A 113 0.00 -20.97 -6.60
C SER A 113 -0.99 -22.12 -6.49
N SER A 114 -1.81 -22.30 -7.52
CA SER A 114 -2.34 -23.63 -7.84
C SER A 114 -1.17 -24.53 -8.22
N SER A 115 -0.99 -25.57 -7.42
CA SER A 115 -0.51 -26.90 -7.81
C SER A 115 0.79 -27.00 -8.61
N LYS A 116 1.81 -27.60 -7.99
CA LYS A 116 2.40 -28.86 -8.49
C LYS A 116 3.24 -29.56 -7.43
N ASN A 117 2.86 -30.83 -7.23
CA ASN A 117 3.48 -31.94 -6.50
C ASN A 117 3.21 -32.03 -4.99
#